data_AF-A0AA95B7S6-F1
#
_entry.id   AF-A0AA95B7S6-F1
#
_cell.length_a   1.000
_cell.length_b   1.000
_cell.length_c   1.000
_cell.angle_alpha   90.00
_cell.angle_beta   90.00
_cell.angle_gamma   90.00
#
_symmetry.space_group_name_H-M   'P 1'
#
loop_
_entity.id
_entity.type
_entity.pdbx_description
1 polymer ?
#
loop_
_entity_poly.entity_id
_entity_poly.type
_entity_poly.pdbx_seq_one_letter_code
_entity_poly.pdbx_strand_id
1 'polypeptide(L)'
;MDPYQQVHSSSLQEGDVVYLFYRNPHTQNVASIQQASIMANPFEEGQLSIFLYDTYYPLSDEFVFFSSLEEAEALYNDYFGPTFE
;
A
#
# COMPACT_ATOMS: atom_id res chain seq x y z
N MET A 1 -20.49 4.63 -6.65
CA MET A 1 -19.32 4.46 -7.52
C MET A 1 -18.15 4.85 -6.65
N ASP A 2 -17.46 3.87 -6.10
CA ASP A 2 -16.25 4.10 -5.32
C ASP A 2 -15.24 4.77 -6.26
N PRO A 3 -14.86 6.03 -6.02
CA PRO A 3 -13.95 6.74 -6.92
C PRO A 3 -12.51 6.24 -6.81
N TYR A 4 -12.25 5.29 -5.91
CA TYR A 4 -10.93 4.77 -5.59
C TYR A 4 -10.78 3.39 -6.20
N GLN A 5 -9.86 3.26 -7.16
CA GLN A 5 -9.61 1.98 -7.79
C GLN A 5 -8.63 1.19 -6.93
N GLN A 6 -9.16 0.59 -5.86
CA GLN A 6 -8.41 -0.31 -5.00
C GLN A 6 -7.89 -1.48 -5.84
N VAL A 7 -6.59 -1.72 -5.78
CA VAL A 7 -5.99 -2.86 -6.47
C VAL A 7 -6.01 -4.04 -5.52
N HIS A 8 -6.70 -5.10 -5.91
CA HIS A 8 -6.68 -6.34 -5.14
C HIS A 8 -5.31 -7.00 -5.23
N SER A 9 -4.87 -7.56 -4.10
CA SER A 9 -3.65 -8.36 -3.99
C SER A 9 -3.54 -9.43 -5.09
N SER A 10 -4.64 -10.10 -5.41
CA SER A 10 -4.72 -11.13 -6.46
C SER A 10 -4.47 -10.64 -7.89
N SER A 11 -4.59 -9.34 -8.14
CA SER A 11 -4.40 -8.75 -9.47
C SER A 11 -2.97 -8.24 -9.70
N LEU A 12 -2.16 -8.22 -8.65
CA LEU A 12 -0.78 -7.73 -8.68
C LEU A 12 0.18 -8.81 -9.15
N GLN A 13 1.23 -8.39 -9.86
CA GLN A 13 2.27 -9.26 -10.39
C GLN A 13 3.65 -8.81 -9.91
N GLU A 14 4.63 -9.69 -10.01
CA GLU A 14 6.02 -9.32 -9.75
C GLU A 14 6.44 -8.17 -10.68
N GLY A 15 7.02 -7.13 -10.10
CA GLY A 15 7.45 -5.92 -10.79
C GLY A 15 6.43 -4.78 -10.76
N ASP A 16 5.21 -5.01 -10.29
CA ASP A 16 4.23 -3.93 -10.09
C ASP A 16 4.69 -2.96 -9.00
N VAL A 17 4.35 -1.68 -9.20
CA VAL A 17 4.58 -0.62 -8.22
C VAL A 17 3.23 -0.15 -7.72
N VAL A 18 3.05 -0.19 -6.40
CA VAL A 18 1.80 0.16 -5.72
C VAL A 18 2.08 1.17 -4.63
N TYR A 19 1.04 1.92 -4.27
CA TYR A 19 1.07 2.79 -3.10
C TYR A 19 0.23 2.17 -2.00
N LEU A 20 0.67 2.27 -0.76
CA LEU A 20 -0.06 1.77 0.41
C LEU A 20 0.07 2.71 1.60
N PHE A 21 -0.86 2.61 2.54
CA PHE A 21 -0.77 3.37 3.78
C PHE A 21 0.17 2.69 4.76
N TYR A 22 1.28 3.34 5.03
CA TYR A 22 2.21 2.96 6.08
C TYR A 22 1.88 3.71 7.37
N ARG A 23 1.44 2.98 8.39
CA ARG A 23 1.28 3.53 9.74
C ARG A 23 2.62 3.44 10.45
N ASN A 24 3.13 4.59 10.87
CA ASN A 24 4.41 4.63 11.52
C ASN A 24 4.25 4.09 12.96
N PRO A 25 4.87 2.95 13.34
CA PRO A 25 4.64 2.31 14.64
C PRO A 25 5.06 3.19 15.82
N HIS A 26 5.95 4.15 15.59
CA HIS A 26 6.40 5.13 16.58
C HIS A 26 5.42 6.28 16.80
N THR A 27 4.47 6.50 15.89
CA THR A 27 3.45 7.55 15.96
C THR A 27 2.11 6.97 15.52
N GLN A 28 1.37 6.38 16.47
CA GLN A 28 0.13 5.63 16.21
C GLN A 28 -0.96 6.41 15.45
N ASN A 29 -0.89 7.74 15.46
CA ASN A 29 -1.85 8.62 14.80
C ASN A 29 -1.42 9.10 13.41
N VAL A 30 -0.25 8.71 12.91
CA VAL A 30 0.26 9.17 11.60
C VAL A 30 0.35 7.98 10.66
N ALA A 31 -0.54 7.98 9.67
CA ALA A 31 -0.38 7.18 8.46
C ALA A 31 0.29 8.06 7.39
N SER A 32 1.08 7.45 6.53
CA SER A 32 1.67 8.12 5.37
C SER A 32 1.57 7.21 4.17
N ILE A 33 1.44 7.77 2.98
CA ILE A 33 1.39 6.99 1.76
C ILE A 33 2.81 6.66 1.35
N GLN A 34 3.08 5.37 1.21
CA GLN A 34 4.38 4.88 0.80
C GLN A 34 4.26 4.09 -0.49
N GLN A 35 5.21 4.33 -1.38
CA GLN A 35 5.40 3.51 -2.57
C GLN A 35 6.11 2.22 -2.18
N ALA A 36 5.58 1.10 -2.66
CA ALA A 36 6.18 -0.22 -2.52
C ALA A 36 6.19 -0.95 -3.86
N SER A 37 7.05 -1.95 -3.96
CA SER A 37 7.15 -2.79 -5.14
C SER A 37 6.76 -4.21 -4.81
N ILE A 38 6.05 -4.85 -5.74
CA ILE A 38 5.66 -6.25 -5.63
C ILE A 38 6.82 -7.10 -6.15
N MET A 39 7.32 -7.99 -5.32
CA MET A 39 8.44 -8.88 -5.63
C MET A 39 8.13 -10.30 -5.21
N ALA A 40 8.76 -11.31 -5.84
CA ALA A 40 8.73 -12.66 -5.29
C ALA A 40 9.24 -12.68 -3.85
N ASN A 41 8.55 -13.44 -3.01
CA ASN A 41 8.94 -13.67 -1.64
C ASN A 41 10.17 -14.61 -1.61
N PRO A 42 11.33 -14.17 -1.08
CA PRO A 42 12.49 -15.04 -0.97
C PRO A 42 12.33 -16.13 0.10
N PHE A 43 11.35 -15.98 1.00
CA PHE A 43 11.07 -16.93 2.08
C PHE A 43 10.05 -17.99 1.69
N GLU A 44 9.11 -17.67 0.80
CA GLU A 44 8.07 -18.61 0.32
C GLU A 44 8.04 -18.63 -1.21
N GLU A 45 8.53 -19.72 -1.80
CA GLU A 45 8.57 -19.89 -3.25
C GLU A 45 7.15 -19.89 -3.85
N GLY A 46 6.93 -19.06 -4.87
CA GLY A 46 5.64 -18.92 -5.55
C GLY A 46 4.66 -17.93 -4.89
N GLN A 47 5.06 -17.27 -3.81
CA GLN A 47 4.30 -16.16 -3.24
C GLN A 47 4.89 -14.80 -3.62
N LEU A 48 4.03 -13.80 -3.66
CA LEU A 48 4.42 -12.40 -3.82
C LEU A 48 4.49 -11.71 -2.45
N SER A 49 5.34 -10.70 -2.37
CA SER A 49 5.55 -9.88 -1.19
C SER A 49 5.72 -8.42 -1.56
N ILE A 50 5.29 -7.57 -0.65
CA ILE A 50 5.43 -6.13 -0.71
C ILE A 50 6.82 -5.81 -0.21
N PHE A 51 7.67 -5.27 -1.07
CA PHE A 51 8.97 -4.76 -0.70
C PHE A 51 8.87 -3.29 -0.30
N LEU A 52 9.02 -3.02 0.99
CA LEU A 52 8.94 -1.69 1.57
C LEU A 52 10.01 -1.50 2.65
N TYR A 53 10.77 -0.40 2.57
CA TYR A 53 11.85 -0.10 3.53
C TYR A 53 12.83 -1.27 3.76
N ASP A 54 13.24 -1.93 2.68
CA ASP A 54 14.16 -3.08 2.73
C ASP A 54 13.59 -4.31 3.49
N THR A 55 12.27 -4.32 3.71
CA THR A 55 11.57 -5.41 4.38
C THR A 55 10.52 -6.00 3.44
N TYR A 56 10.43 -7.33 3.43
CA TYR A 56 9.40 -8.06 2.69
C TYR A 56 8.21 -8.30 3.61
N TYR A 57 7.05 -7.76 3.23
CA TYR A 57 5.78 -8.04 3.88
C TYR A 57 4.95 -8.99 3.03
N PRO A 58 4.26 -9.98 3.63
CA PRO A 58 3.37 -10.86 2.88
C PRO A 58 2.28 -10.04 2.20
N LEU A 59 1.98 -10.36 0.95
CA LEU A 59 0.88 -9.74 0.23
C LEU A 59 -0.45 -10.20 0.86
N SER A 60 -1.11 -9.31 1.59
CA SER A 60 -2.37 -9.56 2.28
C SER A 60 -3.43 -8.55 1.84
N ASP A 61 -4.69 -8.97 1.83
CA ASP A 61 -5.85 -8.10 1.55
C ASP A 61 -6.14 -7.11 2.70
N GLU A 62 -5.41 -7.24 3.82
CA GLU A 62 -5.41 -6.27 4.91
C GLU A 62 -4.73 -4.96 4.51
N PHE A 63 -3.90 -4.98 3.46
CA PHE A 63 -3.28 -3.80 2.90
C PHE A 63 -4.14 -3.24 1.77
N VAL A 64 -4.33 -1.93 1.77
CA VAL A 64 -4.98 -1.24 0.66
C VAL A 64 -3.89 -0.78 -0.31
N PHE A 65 -3.96 -1.27 -1.54
CA PHE A 65 -3.07 -0.89 -2.62
C PHE A 65 -3.75 0.09 -3.58
N PHE A 66 -3.00 1.10 -3.99
CA PHE A 66 -3.43 2.10 -4.95
C PHE A 66 -2.50 2.09 -6.16
N SER A 67 -3.08 2.33 -7.34
CA SER A 67 -2.32 2.44 -8.60
C SER A 67 -1.55 3.77 -8.69
N SER A 68 -2.06 4.80 -8.01
CA SER A 68 -1.53 6.16 -8.05
C SER A 68 -1.51 6.81 -6.67
N LEU A 69 -0.56 7.73 -6.47
CA LEU A 69 -0.46 8.55 -5.26
C LEU A 69 -1.71 9.41 -5.04
N GLU A 70 -2.23 10.04 -6.10
CA GLU A 70 -3.41 10.92 -6.03
C GLU A 70 -4.66 10.19 -5.48
N GLU A 71 -4.87 8.93 -5.88
CA GLU A 71 -5.97 8.11 -5.37
C GLU A 71 -5.79 7.78 -3.88
N ALA A 72 -4.56 7.45 -3.49
CA ALA A 72 -4.21 7.19 -2.10
C ALA A 72 -4.38 8.45 -1.25
N GLU A 73 -3.98 9.62 -1.74
CA GLU A 73 -4.12 10.92 -1.06
C GLU A 73 -5.58 11.31 -0.90
N ALA A 74 -6.39 11.13 -1.94
CA ALA A 74 -7.81 11.42 -1.88
C ALA A 74 -8.52 10.54 -0.83
N LEU A 75 -8.20 9.24 -0.78
CA LEU A 75 -8.75 8.35 0.26
C LEU A 75 -8.16 8.64 1.65
N TYR A 76 -6.87 8.97 1.73
CA TYR A 76 -6.24 9.39 2.99
C TYR A 76 -6.95 10.61 3.57
N ASN A 77 -7.21 11.61 2.73
CA ASN A 77 -7.91 12.83 3.11
C ASN A 77 -9.37 12.55 3.51
N ASP A 78 -10.03 11.58 2.87
CA ASP A 78 -11.38 11.14 3.23
C ASP A 78 -11.44 10.45 4.61
N TYR A 79 -10.44 9.61 4.91
CA TYR A 79 -10.36 8.87 6.18
C TYR A 79 -9.82 9.68 7.36
N PHE A 80 -8.78 10.50 7.13
CA PHE A 80 -8.06 11.23 8.18
C PHE A 80 -8.44 12.72 8.24
N GLY A 81 -9.17 13.24 7.25
CA GLY A 81 -9.49 14.66 7.11
C GLY A 81 -8.35 15.48 6.49
N PRO A 82 -8.63 16.74 6.08
CA PRO A 82 -7.61 17.65 5.56
C PRO A 82 -6.56 17.91 6.62
N THR A 83 -5.41 17.27 6.47
CA THR A 83 -4.23 17.50 7.34
C THR A 83 -3.53 18.82 6.99
N PHE A 84 -3.88 19.46 5.88
CA PHE A 84 -3.39 20.78 5.48
C PHE A 84 -4.55 21.79 5.45
N GLU A 85 -4.62 22.64 6.47
CA GLU A 85 -5.17 24.01 6.40
C GLU A 85 -4.02 25.01 6.52
#